data_AF-A0A2G9TR94-F1
#
_entry.id   AF-A0A2G9TR94-F1
#
_cell.length_a   1.000
_cell.length_b   1.000
_cell.length_c   1.000
_cell.angle_alpha   90.00
_cell.angle_beta   90.00
_cell.angle_gamma   90.00
#
_symmetry.space_group_name_H-M   'P 1'
#
loop_
_entity.id
_entity.type
_entity.pdbx_description
1 polymer ?
#
loop_
_entity_poly.entity_id
_entity_poly.type
_entity_poly.pdbx_seq_one_letter_code
_entity_poly.pdbx_strand_id
1 'polypeptide(L)'
;MDLLAGTNGIETITRTYRAMKMMLSDLFLLASILMWSSAQILDLNPGQVRGFEYSTKDGEIAEVFLAIPYAAPPVGDLRFEKPAAVSPWKGVHNGTAFGPTCHPHTRQAILPPNPSEDCLTLNVIRPKKEAPPGGYPILLWVHGGGYEVGSASLYGYKGFADIYIPHDIIVITIQYRLGVYGFFSSGDSRIPGNLGLFDMAAAVKFVHENAENIGANAARITAWGLSAGGAAVGQLALSPVSRDYIARSIEMSGSPWAAWALGPNVPSNSLELAEAMIRPKFLTNNWDKMINDVVAYYVDRDEEDAYDFYLERYTEFISDVMFNVPAVDGILARRGQGWNLFAYSFNHYNKAIWHDDITERLRGLFSKKYLPMPYKIKKAHHHESAEITPAHPGWTSFRHRYMTCRAHWGLSVD
;
A
#
# COMPACT_ATOMS: atom_id res chain seq x y z
N MET A 1 83.92 24.63 -35.46
CA MET A 1 82.84 23.61 -35.41
C MET A 1 81.86 24.12 -34.36
N ASP A 2 80.94 24.99 -34.75
CA ASP A 2 80.31 25.90 -33.80
C ASP A 2 78.81 25.61 -33.71
N LEU A 3 78.45 24.81 -32.71
CA LEU A 3 77.12 24.25 -32.49
C LEU A 3 76.37 25.02 -31.40
N LEU A 4 76.31 26.36 -31.55
CA LEU A 4 75.77 27.30 -30.55
C LEU A 4 74.55 28.07 -31.09
N ALA A 5 73.47 27.34 -31.44
CA ALA A 5 72.22 27.92 -31.92
C ALA A 5 70.94 27.19 -31.41
N GLY A 6 71.05 26.30 -30.42
CA GLY A 6 69.95 25.39 -30.03
C GLY A 6 69.21 25.71 -28.72
N THR A 7 69.84 26.37 -27.75
CA THR A 7 69.33 26.48 -26.37
C THR A 7 68.13 27.41 -26.23
N ASN A 8 68.24 28.64 -26.75
CA ASN A 8 67.28 29.72 -26.49
C ASN A 8 65.87 29.41 -27.03
N GLY A 9 65.78 28.61 -28.12
CA GLY A 9 64.50 28.17 -28.68
C GLY A 9 63.76 27.19 -27.77
N ILE A 10 64.45 26.18 -27.23
CA ILE A 10 63.86 25.16 -26.35
C ILE A 10 63.39 25.80 -25.04
N GLU A 11 64.17 26.72 -24.48
CA GLU A 11 63.79 27.45 -23.26
C GLU A 11 62.57 28.36 -23.49
N THR A 12 62.51 29.04 -24.64
CA THR A 12 61.36 29.87 -25.04
C THR A 12 60.09 29.02 -25.20
N ILE A 13 60.16 27.88 -25.90
CA ILE A 13 59.04 26.94 -26.08
C ILE A 13 58.58 26.38 -24.73
N THR A 14 59.52 26.03 -23.84
CA THR A 14 59.20 25.55 -22.50
C THR A 14 58.47 26.61 -21.67
N ARG A 15 58.85 27.88 -21.82
CA ARG A 15 58.23 29.03 -21.15
C ARG A 15 56.82 29.32 -21.68
N THR A 16 56.59 29.29 -23.00
CA THR A 16 55.23 29.45 -23.56
C THR A 16 54.33 28.26 -23.21
N TYR A 17 54.84 27.01 -23.24
CA TYR A 17 54.06 25.85 -22.80
C TYR A 17 53.63 25.94 -21.32
N ARG A 18 54.54 26.38 -20.43
CA ARG A 18 54.19 26.64 -19.02
C ARG A 18 53.15 27.75 -18.87
N ALA A 19 53.32 28.87 -19.59
CA ALA A 19 52.35 29.98 -19.56
C ALA A 19 50.97 29.56 -20.05
N MET A 20 50.90 28.83 -21.18
CA MET A 20 49.64 28.30 -21.72
C MET A 20 48.99 27.28 -20.77
N LYS A 21 49.79 26.44 -20.10
CA LYS A 21 49.27 25.48 -19.11
C LYS A 21 48.69 26.17 -17.87
N MET A 22 49.32 27.26 -17.39
CA MET A 22 48.79 28.08 -16.30
C MET A 22 47.49 28.78 -16.73
N MET A 23 47.48 29.45 -17.89
CA MET A 23 46.27 30.07 -18.44
C MET A 23 45.12 29.06 -18.58
N LEU A 24 45.39 27.81 -18.99
CA LEU A 24 44.38 26.76 -19.08
C LEU A 24 43.88 26.29 -17.70
N SER A 25 44.73 26.19 -16.67
CA SER A 25 44.27 25.91 -15.30
C SER A 25 43.45 27.05 -14.72
N ASP A 26 43.85 28.30 -14.98
CA ASP A 26 43.17 29.50 -14.50
C ASP A 26 41.79 29.64 -15.18
N LEU A 27 41.69 29.31 -16.47
CA LEU A 27 40.42 29.25 -17.20
C LEU A 27 39.50 28.15 -16.66
N PHE A 28 40.04 26.98 -16.28
CA PHE A 28 39.29 25.93 -15.60
C PHE A 28 38.82 26.33 -14.19
N LEU A 29 39.63 27.10 -13.46
CA LEU A 29 39.25 27.66 -12.16
C LEU A 29 38.12 28.69 -12.32
N LEU A 30 38.24 29.62 -13.26
CA LEU A 30 37.21 30.61 -13.57
C LEU A 30 35.91 29.94 -14.04
N ALA A 31 35.98 28.93 -14.90
CA ALA A 31 34.81 28.17 -15.34
C ALA A 31 34.13 27.43 -14.18
N SER A 32 34.90 26.82 -13.26
CA SER A 32 34.30 26.14 -12.10
C SER A 32 33.70 27.12 -11.09
N ILE A 33 34.34 28.27 -10.84
CA ILE A 33 33.78 29.36 -10.00
C ILE A 33 32.47 29.91 -10.59
N LEU A 34 32.43 30.14 -11.92
CA LEU A 34 31.21 30.59 -12.61
C LEU A 34 30.09 29.53 -12.54
N MET A 35 30.41 28.24 -12.67
CA MET A 35 29.44 27.15 -12.48
C MET A 35 28.96 26.99 -11.02
N TRP A 36 29.73 27.43 -10.03
CA TRP A 36 29.27 27.46 -8.64
C TRP A 36 28.30 28.63 -8.39
N SER A 37 28.44 29.75 -9.09
CA SER A 37 27.56 30.93 -8.92
C SER A 37 26.12 30.77 -9.43
N SER A 38 25.81 29.69 -10.16
CA SER A 38 24.48 29.40 -10.71
C SER A 38 23.80 28.16 -10.12
N ALA A 39 24.47 27.44 -9.21
CA ALA A 39 23.90 26.27 -8.55
C ALA A 39 22.94 26.70 -7.42
N GLN A 40 21.63 26.55 -7.62
CA GLN A 40 20.66 26.81 -6.56
C GLN A 40 20.81 25.77 -5.45
N ILE A 41 21.12 26.23 -4.24
CA ILE A 41 21.28 25.39 -3.04
C ILE A 41 20.13 25.69 -2.09
N LEU A 42 19.35 24.65 -1.78
CA LEU A 42 18.35 24.66 -0.74
C LEU A 42 18.94 23.98 0.50
N ASP A 43 19.03 24.71 1.61
CA ASP A 43 19.40 24.13 2.90
C ASP A 43 18.14 23.56 3.57
N LEU A 44 18.24 22.35 4.12
CA LEU A 44 17.13 21.64 4.77
C LEU A 44 17.66 20.96 6.03
N ASN A 45 16.76 20.68 6.97
CA ASN A 45 16.98 19.62 7.94
C ASN A 45 16.63 18.28 7.26
N PRO A 46 17.58 17.35 7.00
CA PRO A 46 18.91 17.23 7.63
C PRO A 46 20.14 17.46 6.71
N GLY A 47 20.01 18.12 5.55
CA GLY A 47 21.16 18.48 4.72
C GLY A 47 20.82 19.30 3.46
N GLN A 48 21.86 19.78 2.77
CA GLN A 48 21.74 20.66 1.60
C GLN A 48 21.41 19.91 0.30
N VAL A 49 20.63 20.53 -0.59
CA VAL A 49 20.21 19.98 -1.90
C VAL A 49 20.53 20.98 -3.02
N ARG A 50 21.15 20.49 -4.11
CA ARG A 50 21.31 21.25 -5.36
C ARG A 50 20.09 21.07 -6.26
N GLY A 51 19.43 22.18 -6.59
CA GLY A 51 18.38 22.25 -7.60
C GLY A 51 18.83 22.94 -8.88
N PHE A 52 17.87 23.40 -9.67
CA PHE A 52 18.07 24.15 -10.90
C PHE A 52 16.91 25.14 -11.13
N GLU A 53 17.08 26.04 -12.10
CA GLU A 53 16.06 27.03 -12.46
C GLU A 53 15.23 26.58 -13.66
N TYR A 54 13.94 26.89 -13.63
CA TYR A 54 13.02 26.72 -14.77
C TYR A 54 12.26 28.02 -15.01
N SER A 55 12.37 28.58 -16.21
CA SER A 55 11.49 29.68 -16.63
C SER A 55 10.11 29.12 -16.95
N THR A 56 9.10 29.64 -16.28
CA THR A 56 7.69 29.41 -16.62
C THR A 56 7.33 30.07 -17.94
N LYS A 57 6.20 29.66 -18.53
CA LYS A 57 5.63 30.27 -19.75
C LYS A 57 5.34 31.77 -19.60
N ASP A 58 4.99 32.22 -18.41
CA ASP A 58 4.63 33.62 -18.12
C ASP A 58 5.85 34.47 -17.70
N GLY A 59 7.06 33.89 -17.71
CA GLY A 59 8.32 34.60 -17.49
C GLY A 59 8.81 34.65 -16.04
N GLU A 60 8.01 34.20 -15.07
CA GLU A 60 8.51 33.98 -13.70
C GLU A 60 9.48 32.79 -13.65
N ILE A 61 10.45 32.83 -12.73
CA ILE A 61 11.43 31.76 -12.54
C ILE A 61 11.04 30.91 -11.33
N ALA A 62 11.01 29.59 -11.53
CA ALA A 62 10.89 28.59 -10.48
C ALA A 62 12.27 28.03 -10.12
N GLU A 63 12.54 27.85 -8.82
CA GLU A 63 13.57 26.92 -8.35
C GLU A 63 12.96 25.52 -8.24
N VAL A 64 13.67 24.52 -8.76
CA VAL A 64 13.23 23.12 -8.81
C VAL A 64 14.26 22.24 -8.13
N PHE A 65 13.82 21.51 -7.10
CA PHE A 65 14.61 20.56 -6.34
C PHE A 65 13.91 19.21 -6.37
N LEU A 66 14.52 18.21 -6.99
CA LEU A 66 13.95 16.88 -7.19
C LEU A 66 14.57 15.86 -6.21
N ALA A 67 13.94 14.70 -6.06
CA ALA A 67 14.51 13.52 -5.39
C ALA A 67 15.03 13.74 -3.95
N ILE A 68 14.44 14.65 -3.17
CA ILE A 68 14.83 14.93 -1.78
C ILE A 68 14.35 13.77 -0.89
N PRO A 69 15.23 13.03 -0.20
CA PRO A 69 14.80 11.97 0.69
C PRO A 69 14.16 12.53 1.96
N TYR A 70 12.92 12.13 2.26
CA TYR A 70 12.18 12.57 3.45
C TYR A 70 12.18 11.52 4.58
N ALA A 71 12.54 10.28 4.25
CA ALA A 71 12.67 9.15 5.18
C ALA A 71 13.93 8.32 4.84
N ALA A 72 14.33 7.42 5.73
CA ALA A 72 15.37 6.45 5.44
C ALA A 72 14.91 5.46 4.35
N PRO A 73 15.82 4.93 3.50
CA PRO A 73 15.49 3.91 2.52
C PRO A 73 14.81 2.68 3.16
N PRO A 74 13.58 2.29 2.76
CA PRO A 74 12.86 1.15 3.33
C PRO A 74 13.38 -0.16 2.72
N VAL A 75 14.65 -0.47 2.98
CA VAL A 75 15.36 -1.64 2.43
C VAL A 75 15.79 -2.59 3.54
N GLY A 76 15.97 -3.87 3.19
CA GLY A 76 16.38 -4.90 4.15
C GLY A 76 15.38 -5.01 5.30
N ASP A 77 15.86 -4.78 6.52
CA ASP A 77 15.05 -4.85 7.74
C ASP A 77 13.96 -3.75 7.80
N LEU A 78 14.14 -2.61 7.10
CA LEU A 78 13.15 -1.53 7.05
C LEU A 78 12.02 -1.75 6.03
N ARG A 79 12.09 -2.81 5.21
CA ARG A 79 11.18 -3.06 4.07
C ARG A 79 9.69 -2.99 4.43
N PHE A 80 9.31 -3.65 5.52
CA PHE A 80 7.92 -3.72 6.01
C PHE A 80 7.71 -2.93 7.31
N GLU A 81 8.66 -2.06 7.65
CA GLU A 81 8.57 -1.16 8.79
C GLU A 81 7.98 0.20 8.41
N LYS A 82 7.56 0.95 9.43
CA LYS A 82 7.22 2.38 9.27
C LYS A 82 8.45 3.17 8.80
N PRO A 83 8.28 4.24 8.00
CA PRO A 83 9.39 5.06 7.54
C PRO A 83 10.19 5.60 8.73
N ALA A 84 11.46 5.21 8.82
CA ALA A 84 12.40 5.75 9.79
C ALA A 84 12.86 7.16 9.35
N ALA A 85 13.31 7.98 10.30
CA ALA A 85 13.81 9.31 9.99
C ALA A 85 15.02 9.27 9.03
N VAL A 86 15.06 10.18 8.07
CA VAL A 86 16.19 10.30 7.14
C VAL A 86 17.47 10.71 7.88
N SER A 87 18.55 9.97 7.66
CA SER A 87 19.87 10.29 8.23
C SER A 87 20.47 11.54 7.55
N PRO A 88 21.15 12.44 8.30
CA PRO A 88 21.89 13.55 7.72
C PRO A 88 22.92 13.10 6.69
N TRP A 89 22.83 13.63 5.47
CA TRP A 89 23.79 13.37 4.40
C TRP A 89 24.96 14.36 4.46
N LYS A 90 26.13 13.94 3.95
CA LYS A 90 27.34 14.79 3.91
C LYS A 90 27.47 15.47 2.56
N GLY A 91 27.71 16.79 2.58
CA GLY A 91 27.79 17.61 1.37
C GLY A 91 26.41 17.87 0.77
N VAL A 92 26.38 18.19 -0.52
CA VAL A 92 25.18 18.64 -1.22
C VAL A 92 24.57 17.49 -2.03
N HIS A 93 23.36 17.06 -1.67
CA HIS A 93 22.57 16.07 -2.41
C HIS A 93 22.20 16.59 -3.80
N ASN A 94 22.14 15.71 -4.81
CA ASN A 94 21.89 16.11 -6.19
C ASN A 94 20.39 16.01 -6.57
N GLY A 95 19.64 17.07 -6.30
CA GLY A 95 18.23 17.20 -6.67
C GLY A 95 17.97 17.76 -8.08
N THR A 96 18.86 17.48 -9.05
CA THR A 96 18.71 17.98 -10.44
C THR A 96 17.98 17.03 -11.38
N ALA A 97 17.66 15.81 -10.92
CA ALA A 97 16.93 14.79 -11.68
C ALA A 97 15.92 14.07 -10.77
N PHE A 98 14.86 13.50 -11.35
CA PHE A 98 13.92 12.67 -10.60
C PHE A 98 14.60 11.42 -10.05
N GLY A 99 14.22 11.07 -8.81
CA GLY A 99 14.62 9.82 -8.17
C GLY A 99 13.93 8.61 -8.81
N PRO A 100 14.27 7.39 -8.34
CA PRO A 100 13.59 6.18 -8.77
C PRO A 100 12.09 6.22 -8.44
N THR A 101 11.32 5.44 -9.19
CA THR A 101 9.93 5.13 -8.84
C THR A 101 9.87 4.15 -7.66
N CYS A 102 8.78 4.14 -6.90
CA CYS A 102 8.55 3.02 -5.97
C CYS A 102 8.12 1.78 -6.76
N HIS A 103 8.48 0.58 -6.30
CA HIS A 103 8.10 -0.66 -6.98
C HIS A 103 6.58 -0.81 -7.13
N PRO A 104 6.03 -0.83 -8.37
CA PRO A 104 4.62 -1.10 -8.60
C PRO A 104 4.31 -2.59 -8.43
N HIS A 105 3.03 -2.93 -8.26
CA HIS A 105 2.56 -4.32 -8.10
C HIS A 105 2.91 -5.26 -9.26
N THR A 106 3.13 -4.72 -10.46
CA THR A 106 3.40 -5.52 -11.67
C THR A 106 4.42 -4.88 -12.60
N ARG A 107 5.13 -5.71 -13.36
CA ARG A 107 6.22 -5.29 -14.26
C ARG A 107 5.74 -4.41 -15.42
N GLN A 108 4.50 -4.62 -15.88
CA GLN A 108 3.87 -3.82 -16.94
C GLN A 108 3.56 -2.37 -16.49
N ALA A 109 3.55 -2.10 -15.18
CA ALA A 109 3.33 -0.77 -14.61
C ALA A 109 4.64 -0.07 -14.22
N ILE A 110 5.80 -0.59 -14.65
CA ILE A 110 7.10 0.06 -14.46
C ILE A 110 7.17 1.32 -15.31
N LEU A 111 7.51 2.43 -14.64
CA LEU A 111 7.63 3.76 -15.22
C LEU A 111 9.07 4.28 -15.06
N PRO A 112 9.57 5.14 -15.97
CA PRO A 112 10.84 5.82 -15.76
C PRO A 112 10.72 6.96 -14.71
N PRO A 113 11.77 7.23 -13.92
CA PRO A 113 13.02 6.46 -13.77
C PRO A 113 12.80 5.08 -13.12
N ASN A 114 13.69 4.13 -13.41
CA ASN A 114 13.58 2.73 -12.96
C ASN A 114 13.23 2.61 -11.46
N PRO A 115 12.41 1.63 -11.06
CA PRO A 115 11.94 1.51 -9.70
C PRO A 115 13.02 1.01 -8.74
N SER A 116 12.89 1.42 -7.49
CA SER A 116 13.70 1.02 -6.35
C SER A 116 12.82 0.81 -5.12
N GLU A 117 13.35 0.11 -4.12
CA GLU A 117 12.81 0.16 -2.76
C GLU A 117 13.24 1.46 -2.05
N ASP A 118 14.45 1.95 -2.33
CA ASP A 118 14.90 3.29 -1.96
C ASP A 118 14.22 4.33 -2.87
N CYS A 119 12.98 4.68 -2.52
CA CYS A 119 12.12 5.56 -3.32
C CYS A 119 11.46 6.69 -2.52
N LEU A 120 11.62 6.76 -1.20
CA LEU A 120 10.93 7.68 -0.29
C LEU A 120 11.45 9.13 -0.40
N THR A 121 11.13 9.72 -1.54
CA THR A 121 11.60 11.03 -1.98
C THR A 121 10.45 11.96 -2.34
N LEU A 122 10.69 13.26 -2.23
CA LEU A 122 9.79 14.31 -2.68
C LEU A 122 10.52 15.31 -3.58
N ASN A 123 9.75 16.15 -4.25
CA ASN A 123 10.24 17.21 -5.12
C ASN A 123 9.60 18.53 -4.68
N VAL A 124 10.38 19.62 -4.61
CA VAL A 124 9.94 20.98 -4.28
C VAL A 124 10.08 21.88 -5.51
N ILE A 125 9.03 22.62 -5.81
CA ILE A 125 8.96 23.59 -6.91
C ILE A 125 8.49 24.91 -6.28
N ARG A 126 9.35 25.93 -6.21
CA ARG A 126 9.07 27.19 -5.51
C ARG A 126 9.38 28.45 -6.35
N PRO A 127 8.75 29.60 -6.06
CA PRO A 127 9.08 30.86 -6.75
C PRO A 127 10.49 31.31 -6.40
N LYS A 128 11.30 31.71 -7.39
CA LYS A 128 12.64 32.28 -7.18
C LYS A 128 12.56 33.78 -6.82
N LYS A 129 11.88 34.10 -5.71
CA LYS A 129 11.75 35.47 -5.18
C LYS A 129 11.63 35.44 -3.65
N GLU A 130 11.79 36.61 -3.02
CA GLU A 130 11.74 36.73 -1.56
C GLU A 130 10.35 36.33 -1.04
N ALA A 131 10.32 35.47 -0.02
CA ALA A 131 9.08 34.96 0.54
C ALA A 131 8.30 36.11 1.23
N PRO A 132 6.98 36.21 1.02
CA PRO A 132 6.17 37.26 1.64
C PRO A 132 6.14 37.09 3.17
N PRO A 133 5.87 38.17 3.94
CA PRO A 133 5.68 38.07 5.39
C PRO A 133 4.65 37.00 5.76
N GLY A 134 5.09 35.97 6.49
CA GLY A 134 4.26 34.82 6.83
C GLY A 134 4.16 33.74 5.73
N GLY A 135 5.10 33.69 4.78
CA GLY A 135 5.45 32.53 3.94
C GLY A 135 4.45 32.12 2.85
N TYR A 136 4.96 31.45 1.82
CA TYR A 136 4.14 30.88 0.75
C TYR A 136 3.21 29.76 1.24
N PRO A 137 1.99 29.62 0.69
CA PRO A 137 1.19 28.41 0.82
C PRO A 137 1.87 27.21 0.12
N ILE A 138 1.64 26.01 0.64
CA ILE A 138 2.12 24.76 0.04
C ILE A 138 0.93 24.00 -0.54
N LEU A 139 1.08 23.50 -1.76
CA LEU A 139 0.19 22.53 -2.40
C LEU A 139 0.94 21.19 -2.54
N LEU A 140 0.63 20.23 -1.67
CA LEU A 140 1.29 18.93 -1.61
C LEU A 140 0.48 17.89 -2.37
N TRP A 141 1.03 17.41 -3.49
CA TRP A 141 0.43 16.44 -4.40
C TRP A 141 0.76 14.99 -4.03
N VAL A 142 -0.30 14.21 -3.81
CA VAL A 142 -0.27 12.75 -3.65
C VAL A 142 -0.82 12.12 -4.93
N HIS A 143 0.00 11.32 -5.62
CA HIS A 143 -0.40 10.72 -6.89
C HIS A 143 -1.43 9.59 -6.73
N GLY A 144 -2.25 9.40 -7.77
CA GLY A 144 -3.17 8.27 -7.89
C GLY A 144 -2.47 6.97 -8.33
N GLY A 145 -3.28 5.95 -8.66
CA GLY A 145 -2.81 4.64 -9.11
C GLY A 145 -3.27 3.46 -8.25
N GLY A 146 -4.43 3.56 -7.58
CA GLY A 146 -5.02 2.46 -6.82
C GLY A 146 -4.21 1.98 -5.60
N TYR A 147 -3.22 2.75 -5.16
CA TYR A 147 -2.16 2.33 -4.20
C TYR A 147 -1.19 1.25 -4.74
N GLU A 148 -1.36 0.80 -5.99
CA GLU A 148 -0.65 -0.34 -6.60
C GLU A 148 0.31 0.09 -7.75
N VAL A 149 0.15 1.30 -8.28
CA VAL A 149 0.97 1.89 -9.36
C VAL A 149 1.09 3.42 -9.17
N GLY A 150 1.91 4.07 -10.00
CA GLY A 150 2.01 5.54 -10.08
C GLY A 150 3.40 6.07 -9.72
N SER A 151 3.57 7.38 -9.88
CA SER A 151 4.77 8.12 -9.49
C SER A 151 4.54 9.63 -9.58
N ALA A 152 5.16 10.41 -8.71
CA ALA A 152 5.31 11.86 -8.85
C ALA A 152 6.04 12.25 -10.15
N SER A 153 7.00 11.44 -10.62
CA SER A 153 7.74 11.68 -11.87
C SER A 153 6.85 11.73 -13.12
N LEU A 154 5.69 11.06 -13.09
CA LEU A 154 4.75 10.98 -14.22
C LEU A 154 4.14 12.34 -14.58
N TYR A 155 4.05 13.25 -13.61
CA TYR A 155 3.51 14.61 -13.77
C TYR A 155 4.59 15.63 -14.13
N GLY A 156 5.87 15.27 -13.96
CA GLY A 156 7.01 16.18 -14.12
C GLY A 156 6.99 17.35 -13.13
N TYR A 157 7.78 18.38 -13.43
CA TYR A 157 7.78 19.67 -12.71
C TYR A 157 7.18 20.82 -13.54
N LYS A 158 7.31 20.76 -14.88
CA LYS A 158 7.00 21.88 -15.79
C LYS A 158 5.55 22.35 -15.69
N GLY A 159 4.59 21.42 -15.72
CA GLY A 159 3.17 21.74 -15.61
C GLY A 159 2.80 22.37 -14.27
N PHE A 160 3.42 21.93 -13.16
CA PHE A 160 3.22 22.57 -11.86
C PHE A 160 3.85 23.95 -11.81
N ALA A 161 5.07 24.11 -12.32
CA ALA A 161 5.75 25.40 -12.37
C ALA A 161 4.98 26.43 -13.21
N ASP A 162 4.55 26.04 -14.42
CA ASP A 162 3.77 26.90 -15.33
C ASP A 162 2.42 27.35 -14.75
N ILE A 163 1.81 26.60 -13.82
CA ILE A 163 0.46 26.88 -13.29
C ILE A 163 0.48 27.58 -11.93
N TYR A 164 1.40 27.20 -11.04
CA TYR A 164 1.31 27.55 -9.61
C TYR A 164 2.33 28.61 -9.16
N ILE A 165 3.43 28.78 -9.90
CA ILE A 165 4.47 29.76 -9.55
C ILE A 165 4.01 31.21 -9.80
N PRO A 166 3.32 31.54 -10.94
CA PRO A 166 2.67 32.85 -11.13
C PRO A 166 1.54 33.17 -10.13
N HIS A 167 1.27 32.28 -9.17
CA HIS A 167 0.26 32.41 -8.12
C HIS A 167 0.85 32.28 -6.70
N ASP A 168 2.17 32.35 -6.57
CA ASP A 168 2.90 32.30 -5.30
C ASP A 168 2.64 31.03 -4.47
N ILE A 169 2.42 29.90 -5.13
CA ILE A 169 2.18 28.59 -4.51
C ILE A 169 3.40 27.70 -4.68
N ILE A 170 3.96 27.23 -3.56
CA ILE A 170 4.98 26.16 -3.59
C ILE A 170 4.28 24.84 -3.84
N VAL A 171 4.70 24.12 -4.88
CA VAL A 171 4.19 22.77 -5.17
C VAL A 171 5.20 21.73 -4.69
N ILE A 172 4.70 20.73 -3.98
CA ILE A 172 5.49 19.59 -3.53
C ILE A 172 4.86 18.31 -4.05
N THR A 173 5.65 17.40 -4.61
CA THR A 173 5.15 16.11 -5.13
C THR A 173 5.89 14.96 -4.45
N ILE A 174 5.16 13.96 -3.95
CA ILE A 174 5.73 12.89 -3.10
C ILE A 174 5.63 11.50 -3.75
N GLN A 175 6.65 10.67 -3.54
CA GLN A 175 6.59 9.21 -3.71
C GLN A 175 6.12 8.56 -2.40
N TYR A 176 5.57 7.34 -2.46
CA TYR A 176 5.21 6.49 -1.31
C TYR A 176 5.23 5.01 -1.71
N ARG A 177 5.46 4.07 -0.78
CA ARG A 177 5.49 2.63 -1.12
C ARG A 177 4.14 2.14 -1.65
N LEU A 178 4.18 1.29 -2.68
CA LEU A 178 3.03 0.79 -3.41
C LEU A 178 2.82 -0.72 -3.18
N GLY A 179 1.59 -1.18 -3.35
CA GLY A 179 1.17 -2.58 -3.30
C GLY A 179 1.72 -3.32 -2.09
N VAL A 180 2.33 -4.49 -2.33
CA VAL A 180 2.91 -5.32 -1.27
C VAL A 180 3.91 -4.58 -0.36
N TYR A 181 4.68 -3.62 -0.88
CA TYR A 181 5.63 -2.85 -0.08
C TYR A 181 4.95 -1.78 0.78
N GLY A 182 3.81 -1.24 0.35
CA GLY A 182 3.08 -0.20 1.06
C GLY A 182 1.94 -0.71 1.95
N PHE A 183 1.34 -1.84 1.63
CA PHE A 183 0.01 -2.20 2.12
C PHE A 183 -0.16 -3.67 2.56
N PHE A 184 0.84 -4.52 2.41
CA PHE A 184 0.82 -5.88 2.99
C PHE A 184 0.60 -5.83 4.52
N SER A 185 -0.24 -6.70 5.05
CA SER A 185 -0.63 -6.71 6.47
C SER A 185 -0.90 -8.13 6.96
N SER A 186 -0.50 -8.43 8.20
CA SER A 186 -0.91 -9.65 8.91
C SER A 186 -2.30 -9.53 9.55
N GLY A 187 -2.91 -8.33 9.54
CA GLY A 187 -4.12 -8.03 10.30
C GLY A 187 -3.90 -7.91 11.82
N ASP A 188 -2.64 -7.94 12.27
CA ASP A 188 -2.25 -7.83 13.67
C ASP A 188 -1.02 -6.93 13.85
N SER A 189 -0.50 -6.84 15.08
CA SER A 189 0.61 -5.95 15.43
C SER A 189 1.97 -6.36 14.84
N ARG A 190 2.11 -7.50 14.17
CA ARG A 190 3.38 -7.97 13.59
C ARG A 190 3.70 -7.27 12.28
N ILE A 191 2.71 -7.12 11.41
CA ILE A 191 2.78 -6.29 10.20
C ILE A 191 1.42 -5.58 10.09
N PRO A 192 1.25 -4.40 10.74
CA PRO A 192 -0.05 -3.73 10.76
C PRO A 192 -0.49 -3.20 9.38
N GLY A 193 0.44 -3.03 8.44
CA GLY A 193 0.17 -2.48 7.10
C GLY A 193 0.06 -0.95 7.10
N ASN A 194 -0.59 -0.41 6.06
CA ASN A 194 -0.74 1.03 5.81
C ASN A 194 0.60 1.81 5.77
N LEU A 195 1.70 1.13 5.47
CA LEU A 195 3.05 1.71 5.41
C LEU A 195 3.13 2.85 4.39
N GLY A 196 2.48 2.71 3.23
CA GLY A 196 2.37 3.77 2.23
C GLY A 196 1.64 5.02 2.73
N LEU A 197 0.71 4.90 3.70
CA LEU A 197 0.09 6.06 4.36
C LEU A 197 1.00 6.67 5.43
N PHE A 198 1.78 5.85 6.14
CA PHE A 198 2.84 6.36 7.03
C PHE A 198 3.95 7.08 6.25
N ASP A 199 4.30 6.61 5.04
CA ASP A 199 5.25 7.26 4.13
C ASP A 199 4.76 8.68 3.77
N MET A 200 3.50 8.80 3.33
CA MET A 200 2.90 10.11 3.06
C MET A 200 2.85 11.00 4.31
N ALA A 201 2.50 10.45 5.48
CA ALA A 201 2.48 11.21 6.74
C ALA A 201 3.89 11.69 7.13
N ALA A 202 4.93 10.88 6.90
CA ALA A 202 6.32 11.28 7.10
C ALA A 202 6.74 12.39 6.11
N ALA A 203 6.31 12.32 4.84
CA ALA A 203 6.55 13.38 3.87
C ALA A 203 5.87 14.70 4.26
N VAL A 204 4.59 14.67 4.69
CA VAL A 204 3.85 15.84 5.21
C VAL A 204 4.57 16.44 6.42
N LYS A 205 5.01 15.60 7.37
CA LYS A 205 5.75 16.03 8.55
C LYS A 205 7.10 16.66 8.19
N PHE A 206 7.88 16.05 7.30
CA PHE A 206 9.16 16.58 6.80
C PHE A 206 8.98 17.96 6.14
N VAL A 207 7.90 18.12 5.35
CA VAL A 207 7.54 19.39 4.72
C VAL A 207 7.17 20.46 5.75
N HIS A 208 6.41 20.11 6.79
CA HIS A 208 6.07 21.01 7.89
C HIS A 208 7.32 21.44 8.67
N GLU A 209 8.22 20.51 8.98
CA GLU A 209 9.50 20.77 9.69
C GLU A 209 10.54 21.53 8.86
N ASN A 210 10.36 21.61 7.54
CA ASN A 210 11.20 22.37 6.61
C ASN A 210 10.49 23.57 5.97
N ALA A 211 9.28 23.95 6.44
CA ALA A 211 8.48 24.96 5.79
C ALA A 211 9.21 26.32 5.67
N GLU A 212 9.84 26.79 6.76
CA GLU A 212 10.60 28.04 6.76
C GLU A 212 11.81 27.98 5.81
N ASN A 213 12.54 26.86 5.82
CA ASN A 213 13.70 26.61 4.95
C ASN A 213 13.35 26.70 3.45
N ILE A 214 12.16 26.22 3.05
CA ILE A 214 11.70 26.31 1.65
C ILE A 214 11.05 27.67 1.30
N GLY A 215 10.85 28.58 2.28
CA GLY A 215 10.17 29.88 2.10
C GLY A 215 8.65 29.82 2.30
N ALA A 216 8.14 28.73 2.86
CA ALA A 216 6.72 28.45 3.06
C ALA A 216 6.23 28.74 4.49
N ASN A 217 4.92 28.62 4.67
CA ASN A 217 4.26 28.63 5.98
C ASN A 217 3.72 27.24 6.32
N ALA A 218 4.19 26.67 7.44
CA ALA A 218 3.78 25.36 7.93
C ALA A 218 2.26 25.23 8.14
N ALA A 219 1.60 26.29 8.60
CA ALA A 219 0.15 26.36 8.81
C ALA A 219 -0.66 26.60 7.51
N ARG A 220 -0.02 26.58 6.33
CA ARG A 220 -0.66 26.76 5.01
C ARG A 220 -0.45 25.57 4.07
N ILE A 221 -0.16 24.38 4.60
CA ILE A 221 -0.12 23.13 3.84
C ILE A 221 -1.53 22.72 3.41
N THR A 222 -1.74 22.61 2.09
CA THR A 222 -2.92 22.04 1.46
C THR A 222 -2.53 20.71 0.81
N ALA A 223 -3.07 19.60 1.31
CA ALA A 223 -2.87 18.29 0.72
C ALA A 223 -3.86 18.08 -0.44
N TRP A 224 -3.40 17.52 -1.56
CA TRP A 224 -4.17 17.43 -2.80
C TRP A 224 -3.85 16.13 -3.54
N GLY A 225 -4.85 15.44 -4.08
CA GLY A 225 -4.63 14.18 -4.78
C GLY A 225 -5.79 13.72 -5.65
N LEU A 226 -5.52 12.76 -6.54
CA LEU A 226 -6.48 12.20 -7.50
C LEU A 226 -6.66 10.68 -7.31
N SER A 227 -7.90 10.19 -7.39
CA SER A 227 -8.25 8.78 -7.23
C SER A 227 -7.72 8.24 -5.89
N ALA A 228 -6.84 7.24 -5.88
CA ALA A 228 -6.17 6.76 -4.68
C ALA A 228 -5.43 7.88 -3.91
N GLY A 229 -4.81 8.83 -4.60
CA GLY A 229 -4.20 10.00 -3.96
C GLY A 229 -5.23 10.93 -3.31
N GLY A 230 -6.44 11.03 -3.88
CA GLY A 230 -7.55 11.80 -3.30
C GLY A 230 -8.08 11.12 -2.04
N ALA A 231 -8.30 9.81 -2.09
CA ALA A 231 -8.67 9.03 -0.91
C ALA A 231 -7.60 9.09 0.19
N ALA A 232 -6.32 8.97 -0.19
CA ALA A 232 -5.19 9.07 0.73
C ALA A 232 -5.10 10.44 1.40
N VAL A 233 -5.35 11.53 0.67
CA VAL A 233 -5.39 12.89 1.22
C VAL A 233 -6.49 13.04 2.28
N GLY A 234 -7.68 12.48 2.06
CA GLY A 234 -8.71 12.43 3.11
C GLY A 234 -8.32 11.52 4.29
N GLN A 235 -7.65 10.39 4.05
CA GLN A 235 -7.12 9.52 5.11
C GLN A 235 -6.06 10.26 5.97
N LEU A 236 -5.20 11.07 5.35
CA LEU A 236 -4.19 11.90 6.04
C LEU A 236 -4.83 13.03 6.84
N ALA A 237 -5.91 13.64 6.33
CA ALA A 237 -6.67 14.68 7.04
C ALA A 237 -7.50 14.13 8.23
N LEU A 238 -7.85 12.85 8.21
CA LEU A 238 -8.52 12.16 9.34
C LEU A 238 -7.53 11.60 10.38
N SER A 239 -6.36 11.16 9.94
CA SER A 239 -5.40 10.45 10.78
C SER A 239 -4.76 11.33 11.86
N PRO A 240 -4.75 10.92 13.14
CA PRO A 240 -4.08 11.65 14.22
C PRO A 240 -2.54 11.67 14.11
N VAL A 241 -1.97 10.99 13.10
CA VAL A 241 -0.53 11.01 12.80
C VAL A 241 -0.15 12.19 11.90
N SER A 242 -1.10 12.75 11.15
CA SER A 242 -0.83 13.69 10.06
C SER A 242 -1.76 14.91 10.00
N ARG A 243 -2.99 14.82 10.50
CA ARG A 243 -4.00 15.88 10.37
C ARG A 243 -3.55 17.23 10.95
N ASP A 244 -2.79 17.21 12.04
CA ASP A 244 -2.38 18.41 12.78
C ASP A 244 -1.32 19.23 11.97
N TYR A 245 -0.75 18.65 10.90
CA TYR A 245 0.14 19.31 9.93
C TYR A 245 -0.57 19.74 8.63
N ILE A 246 -1.87 19.45 8.46
CA ILE A 246 -2.62 19.66 7.20
C ILE A 246 -3.72 20.69 7.44
N ALA A 247 -3.59 21.87 6.85
CA ALA A 247 -4.58 22.93 7.01
C ALA A 247 -5.83 22.73 6.14
N ARG A 248 -5.69 22.07 4.98
CA ARG A 248 -6.76 21.85 3.98
C ARG A 248 -6.53 20.56 3.19
N SER A 249 -7.61 19.91 2.73
CA SER A 249 -7.58 18.79 1.77
C SER A 249 -8.30 19.14 0.46
N ILE A 250 -7.86 18.55 -0.65
CA ILE A 250 -8.53 18.58 -1.96
C ILE A 250 -8.55 17.15 -2.53
N GLU A 251 -9.72 16.52 -2.53
CA GLU A 251 -9.89 15.10 -2.83
C GLU A 251 -10.55 14.92 -4.21
N MET A 252 -9.75 14.78 -5.29
CA MET A 252 -10.28 14.63 -6.65
C MET A 252 -10.65 13.17 -6.93
N SER A 253 -11.93 12.90 -7.22
CA SER A 253 -12.42 11.58 -7.65
C SER A 253 -12.00 10.41 -6.76
N GLY A 254 -11.88 10.66 -5.45
CA GLY A 254 -11.49 9.70 -4.42
C GLY A 254 -11.99 10.17 -3.05
N SER A 255 -12.08 9.25 -2.09
CA SER A 255 -12.53 9.55 -0.72
C SER A 255 -12.05 8.46 0.25
N PRO A 256 -11.72 8.78 1.51
CA PRO A 256 -11.36 7.80 2.54
C PRO A 256 -12.44 6.72 2.78
N TRP A 257 -13.70 7.01 2.43
CA TRP A 257 -14.85 6.11 2.61
C TRP A 257 -15.19 5.28 1.36
N ALA A 258 -14.42 5.40 0.28
CA ALA A 258 -14.64 4.58 -0.91
C ALA A 258 -14.32 3.11 -0.62
N ALA A 259 -15.15 2.18 -1.09
CA ALA A 259 -14.98 0.75 -0.82
C ALA A 259 -13.67 0.15 -1.35
N TRP A 260 -13.01 0.80 -2.31
CA TRP A 260 -11.67 0.45 -2.82
C TRP A 260 -10.51 1.15 -2.07
N ALA A 261 -10.80 2.13 -1.21
CA ALA A 261 -9.80 2.81 -0.39
C ALA A 261 -9.60 2.16 1.00
N LEU A 262 -10.43 1.17 1.33
CA LEU A 262 -10.40 0.40 2.57
C LEU A 262 -10.14 -1.07 2.22
N GLY A 263 -9.23 -1.72 2.95
CA GLY A 263 -8.77 -3.08 2.65
C GLY A 263 -9.15 -4.12 3.71
N PRO A 264 -10.44 -4.43 3.97
CA PRO A 264 -10.83 -5.39 5.00
C PRO A 264 -10.29 -6.80 4.75
N ASN A 265 -10.11 -7.17 3.47
CA ASN A 265 -9.61 -8.49 3.07
C ASN A 265 -8.08 -8.54 2.94
N VAL A 266 -7.37 -7.42 3.14
CA VAL A 266 -5.90 -7.36 2.96
C VAL A 266 -5.14 -8.40 3.80
N PRO A 267 -5.52 -8.72 5.06
CA PRO A 267 -4.86 -9.79 5.82
C PRO A 267 -5.02 -11.17 5.17
N SER A 268 -6.19 -11.49 4.63
CA SER A 268 -6.45 -12.75 3.92
C SER A 268 -5.69 -12.83 2.61
N ASN A 269 -5.72 -11.76 1.80
CA ASN A 269 -4.99 -11.67 0.54
C ASN A 269 -3.47 -11.73 0.76
N SER A 270 -2.98 -11.12 1.86
CA SER A 270 -1.57 -11.16 2.27
C SER A 270 -1.14 -12.57 2.69
N LEU A 271 -2.00 -13.31 3.40
CA LEU A 271 -1.76 -14.71 3.74
C LEU A 271 -1.73 -15.60 2.48
N GLU A 272 -2.70 -15.46 1.58
CA GLU A 272 -2.76 -16.22 0.31
C GLU A 272 -1.51 -15.98 -0.55
N LEU A 273 -1.07 -14.71 -0.68
CA LEU A 273 0.18 -14.36 -1.37
C LEU A 273 1.41 -14.96 -0.68
N ALA A 274 1.46 -14.94 0.66
CA ALA A 274 2.55 -15.54 1.42
C ALA A 274 2.60 -17.06 1.24
N GLU A 275 1.45 -17.75 1.29
CA GLU A 275 1.36 -19.18 1.02
C GLU A 275 1.79 -19.52 -0.41
N ALA A 276 1.30 -18.79 -1.42
CA ALA A 276 1.70 -18.98 -2.82
C ALA A 276 3.20 -18.76 -3.06
N MET A 277 3.83 -17.83 -2.33
CA MET A 277 5.26 -17.52 -2.43
C MET A 277 6.17 -18.48 -1.63
N ILE A 278 5.71 -18.94 -0.47
CA ILE A 278 6.50 -19.77 0.47
C ILE A 278 6.32 -21.25 0.18
N ARG A 279 5.10 -21.72 -0.09
CA ARG A 279 4.79 -23.15 -0.25
C ARG A 279 5.65 -23.82 -1.34
N PRO A 280 5.85 -23.25 -2.55
CA PRO A 280 6.75 -23.85 -3.55
C PRO A 280 8.21 -23.93 -3.07
N LYS A 281 8.71 -22.89 -2.38
CA LYS A 281 10.10 -22.83 -1.88
C LYS A 281 10.36 -23.75 -0.67
N PHE A 282 9.37 -23.88 0.20
CA PHE A 282 9.43 -24.78 1.36
C PHE A 282 9.35 -26.24 0.91
N LEU A 283 8.55 -26.51 -0.12
CA LEU A 283 8.46 -27.83 -0.76
C LEU A 283 9.74 -28.19 -1.52
N THR A 284 10.36 -27.29 -2.30
CA THR A 284 11.62 -27.64 -3.00
C THR A 284 12.77 -27.93 -2.05
N ASN A 285 12.95 -27.14 -0.98
CA ASN A 285 14.04 -27.36 -0.03
C ASN A 285 13.87 -28.60 0.87
N ASN A 286 12.67 -29.20 0.92
CA ASN A 286 12.39 -30.43 1.67
C ASN A 286 11.85 -31.56 0.78
N TRP A 287 11.96 -31.44 -0.55
CA TRP A 287 11.21 -32.27 -1.49
C TRP A 287 11.46 -33.76 -1.28
N ASP A 288 12.74 -34.14 -1.23
CA ASP A 288 13.14 -35.54 -1.06
C ASP A 288 12.73 -36.09 0.31
N LYS A 289 12.74 -35.26 1.36
CA LYS A 289 12.25 -35.70 2.67
C LYS A 289 10.73 -35.90 2.64
N MET A 290 9.98 -34.93 2.11
CA MET A 290 8.53 -35.01 2.01
C MET A 290 8.09 -36.19 1.12
N ILE A 291 8.76 -36.41 -0.01
CA ILE A 291 8.51 -37.57 -0.87
C ILE A 291 8.85 -38.87 -0.14
N ASN A 292 9.97 -38.96 0.58
CA ASN A 292 10.29 -40.17 1.36
C ASN A 292 9.30 -40.42 2.51
N ASP A 293 8.89 -39.38 3.25
CA ASP A 293 7.89 -39.48 4.32
C ASP A 293 6.50 -39.90 3.75
N VAL A 294 6.14 -39.42 2.55
CA VAL A 294 4.91 -39.81 1.82
C VAL A 294 5.02 -41.23 1.27
N VAL A 295 6.14 -41.61 0.64
CA VAL A 295 6.40 -42.96 0.12
C VAL A 295 6.35 -43.98 1.26
N ALA A 296 7.00 -43.70 2.40
CA ALA A 296 6.94 -44.55 3.60
C ALA A 296 5.53 -44.66 4.22
N TYR A 297 4.64 -43.71 3.96
CA TYR A 297 3.25 -43.73 4.43
C TYR A 297 2.29 -44.49 3.48
N TYR A 298 2.61 -44.57 2.18
CA TYR A 298 1.73 -45.13 1.15
C TYR A 298 2.21 -46.46 0.52
N VAL A 299 3.51 -46.81 0.55
CA VAL A 299 4.02 -48.00 -0.16
C VAL A 299 3.89 -49.30 0.66
N ASP A 300 3.97 -49.25 1.99
CA ASP A 300 3.75 -50.43 2.86
C ASP A 300 2.26 -50.59 3.25
N ARG A 301 1.36 -50.47 2.26
CA ARG A 301 -0.08 -50.78 2.40
C ARG A 301 -0.56 -51.63 1.22
N ASP A 302 -0.72 -52.92 1.50
CA ASP A 302 -1.25 -53.92 0.57
C ASP A 302 -2.76 -54.10 0.80
N GLU A 303 -3.59 -53.23 0.20
CA GLU A 303 -5.06 -53.30 0.23
C GLU A 303 -5.67 -52.55 -0.98
N GLU A 304 -6.78 -53.02 -1.53
CA GLU A 304 -7.41 -52.47 -2.75
C GLU A 304 -8.30 -51.24 -2.48
N ASP A 305 -8.21 -50.22 -3.34
CA ASP A 305 -8.88 -48.92 -3.19
C ASP A 305 -10.31 -48.89 -3.77
N ALA A 306 -11.23 -48.22 -3.08
CA ALA A 306 -12.56 -47.86 -3.58
C ALA A 306 -12.83 -46.36 -3.38
N TYR A 307 -12.89 -45.63 -4.50
CA TYR A 307 -12.81 -44.17 -4.60
C TYR A 307 -13.92 -43.39 -3.84
N ASP A 308 -15.13 -43.92 -3.77
CA ASP A 308 -16.35 -43.14 -3.49
C ASP A 308 -16.46 -42.60 -2.05
N PHE A 309 -15.70 -43.16 -1.10
CA PHE A 309 -15.80 -42.82 0.32
C PHE A 309 -15.33 -41.39 0.67
N TYR A 310 -14.32 -40.89 -0.04
CA TYR A 310 -13.66 -39.62 0.32
C TYR A 310 -14.39 -38.38 -0.22
N LEU A 311 -15.11 -38.49 -1.34
CA LEU A 311 -15.77 -37.35 -2.00
C LEU A 311 -16.97 -36.81 -1.22
N GLU A 312 -17.83 -37.69 -0.67
CA GLU A 312 -18.98 -37.24 0.15
C GLU A 312 -18.51 -36.49 1.41
N ARG A 313 -17.45 -36.97 2.05
CA ARG A 313 -16.97 -36.45 3.35
C ARG A 313 -16.33 -35.07 3.26
N TYR A 314 -15.58 -34.79 2.19
CA TYR A 314 -14.93 -33.49 2.02
C TYR A 314 -15.96 -32.38 1.75
N THR A 315 -17.01 -32.69 1.00
CA THR A 315 -18.03 -31.72 0.57
C THR A 315 -18.96 -31.30 1.71
N GLU A 316 -19.38 -32.23 2.59
CA GLU A 316 -20.15 -31.88 3.80
C GLU A 316 -19.33 -30.98 4.76
N PHE A 317 -18.03 -31.27 4.93
CA PHE A 317 -17.17 -30.51 5.85
C PHE A 317 -17.03 -29.03 5.45
N ILE A 318 -16.75 -28.75 4.18
CA ILE A 318 -16.66 -27.36 3.68
C ILE A 318 -18.01 -26.63 3.79
N SER A 319 -19.12 -27.32 3.52
CA SER A 319 -20.47 -26.73 3.58
C SER A 319 -20.86 -26.32 5.02
N ASP A 320 -20.68 -27.21 6.00
CA ASP A 320 -21.05 -26.93 7.39
C ASP A 320 -20.16 -25.84 8.02
N VAL A 321 -18.85 -25.86 7.74
CA VAL A 321 -17.89 -24.90 8.32
C VAL A 321 -18.04 -23.49 7.74
N MET A 322 -18.19 -23.35 6.42
CA MET A 322 -18.17 -22.02 5.78
C MET A 322 -19.52 -21.30 5.79
N PHE A 323 -20.65 -22.02 5.82
CA PHE A 323 -21.97 -21.42 5.62
C PHE A 323 -22.95 -21.69 6.77
N ASN A 324 -23.11 -22.95 7.20
CA ASN A 324 -24.15 -23.30 8.17
C ASN A 324 -23.83 -22.82 9.58
N VAL A 325 -22.61 -23.05 10.08
CA VAL A 325 -22.21 -22.69 11.45
C VAL A 325 -22.22 -21.16 11.67
N PRO A 326 -21.59 -20.31 10.83
CA PRO A 326 -21.61 -18.86 11.02
C PRO A 326 -23.02 -18.25 10.97
N ALA A 327 -23.92 -18.81 10.14
CA ALA A 327 -25.31 -18.38 10.08
C ALA A 327 -26.08 -18.73 11.36
N VAL A 328 -25.88 -19.93 11.91
CA VAL A 328 -26.52 -20.35 13.17
C VAL A 328 -26.03 -19.52 14.35
N ASP A 329 -24.71 -19.31 14.48
CA ASP A 329 -24.14 -18.45 15.55
C ASP A 329 -24.66 -17.01 15.45
N GLY A 330 -24.78 -16.47 14.23
CA GLY A 330 -25.37 -15.17 13.97
C GLY A 330 -26.85 -15.05 14.35
N ILE A 331 -27.63 -16.14 14.26
CA ILE A 331 -29.04 -16.18 14.71
C ILE A 331 -29.10 -16.30 16.24
N LEU A 332 -28.27 -17.17 16.84
CA LEU A 332 -28.22 -17.37 18.30
C LEU A 332 -27.79 -16.10 19.03
N ALA A 333 -26.77 -15.39 18.55
CA ALA A 333 -26.30 -14.14 19.15
C ALA A 333 -27.40 -13.06 19.16
N ARG A 334 -28.13 -12.87 18.06
CA ARG A 334 -29.22 -11.88 17.95
C ARG A 334 -30.42 -12.26 18.81
N ARG A 335 -30.79 -13.55 18.86
CA ARG A 335 -31.83 -14.05 19.77
C ARG A 335 -31.45 -13.85 21.25
N GLY A 336 -30.17 -14.03 21.58
CA GLY A 336 -29.61 -13.76 22.92
C GLY A 336 -29.67 -12.28 23.33
N GLN A 337 -29.83 -11.36 22.37
CA GLN A 337 -30.07 -9.93 22.59
C GLN A 337 -31.57 -9.55 22.53
N GLY A 338 -32.48 -10.54 22.57
CA GLY A 338 -33.93 -10.30 22.62
C GLY A 338 -34.58 -9.95 21.27
N TRP A 339 -33.89 -10.16 20.14
CA TRP A 339 -34.45 -9.82 18.82
C TRP A 339 -35.53 -10.83 18.42
N ASN A 340 -36.74 -10.34 18.09
CA ASN A 340 -37.75 -11.13 17.39
C ASN A 340 -37.25 -11.44 15.98
N LEU A 341 -36.83 -12.68 15.76
CA LEU A 341 -36.05 -13.09 14.59
C LEU A 341 -36.53 -14.45 14.08
N PHE A 342 -36.62 -14.53 12.77
CA PHE A 342 -37.13 -15.65 12.01
C PHE A 342 -36.30 -15.74 10.69
N ALA A 343 -36.18 -16.92 10.03
CA ALA A 343 -35.41 -17.06 8.77
C ALA A 343 -36.05 -18.08 7.80
N TYR A 344 -36.17 -17.78 6.48
CA TYR A 344 -36.66 -18.71 5.43
C TYR A 344 -35.46 -19.29 4.68
N SER A 345 -35.43 -20.62 4.50
CA SER A 345 -34.47 -21.30 3.61
C SER A 345 -35.16 -21.72 2.33
N PHE A 346 -34.47 -21.55 1.20
CA PHE A 346 -34.97 -21.93 -0.13
C PHE A 346 -33.94 -22.79 -0.87
N ASN A 347 -34.16 -24.10 -0.90
CA ASN A 347 -33.41 -24.99 -1.80
C ASN A 347 -33.92 -24.76 -3.24
N HIS A 348 -33.08 -24.23 -4.13
CA HIS A 348 -33.39 -24.16 -5.56
C HIS A 348 -33.11 -25.49 -6.25
N TYR A 349 -34.18 -26.16 -6.65
CA TYR A 349 -34.16 -27.37 -7.47
C TYR A 349 -34.54 -27.03 -8.92
N ASN A 350 -33.68 -27.39 -9.89
CA ASN A 350 -33.91 -27.12 -11.31
C ASN A 350 -33.80 -28.41 -12.14
N LYS A 351 -34.93 -28.85 -12.71
CA LYS A 351 -35.00 -30.06 -13.56
C LYS A 351 -34.29 -29.94 -14.91
N ALA A 352 -33.98 -28.73 -15.38
CA ALA A 352 -33.33 -28.55 -16.68
C ALA A 352 -31.79 -28.75 -16.64
N ILE A 353 -31.21 -28.98 -15.45
CA ILE A 353 -29.75 -29.04 -15.24
C ILE A 353 -29.28 -30.44 -14.82
N TRP A 354 -30.12 -31.22 -14.15
CA TRP A 354 -29.73 -32.51 -13.55
C TRP A 354 -30.37 -33.69 -14.29
N HIS A 355 -29.53 -34.60 -14.81
CA HIS A 355 -29.96 -35.85 -15.45
C HIS A 355 -30.58 -36.84 -14.44
N ASP A 356 -31.37 -37.79 -14.97
CA ASP A 356 -32.15 -38.77 -14.20
C ASP A 356 -31.31 -39.87 -13.50
N ASP A 357 -30.00 -39.94 -13.77
CA ASP A 357 -29.02 -40.86 -13.17
C ASP A 357 -28.44 -40.41 -11.80
N ILE A 358 -28.27 -39.10 -11.56
CA ILE A 358 -27.72 -38.55 -10.31
C ILE A 358 -28.56 -38.97 -9.10
N THR A 359 -27.94 -39.43 -8.02
CA THR A 359 -28.70 -39.94 -6.85
C THR A 359 -29.55 -38.84 -6.18
N GLU A 360 -30.76 -39.22 -5.74
CA GLU A 360 -31.76 -38.30 -5.18
C GLU A 360 -31.24 -37.50 -3.96
N ARG A 361 -30.28 -38.06 -3.22
CA ARG A 361 -29.58 -37.43 -2.09
C ARG A 361 -28.74 -36.20 -2.49
N LEU A 362 -28.24 -36.15 -3.73
CA LEU A 362 -27.42 -35.05 -4.26
C LEU A 362 -28.26 -33.96 -4.97
N ARG A 363 -29.52 -34.22 -5.31
CA ARG A 363 -30.40 -33.29 -6.05
C ARG A 363 -31.02 -32.16 -5.21
N GLY A 364 -30.68 -32.08 -3.92
CA GLY A 364 -31.37 -31.24 -2.95
C GLY A 364 -32.55 -31.97 -2.31
N LEU A 365 -32.59 -32.00 -0.98
CA LEU A 365 -33.48 -32.88 -0.23
C LEU A 365 -34.95 -32.46 -0.27
N PHE A 366 -35.82 -33.32 -0.81
CA PHE A 366 -37.23 -33.37 -0.45
C PHE A 366 -37.76 -34.80 -0.22
N SER A 367 -37.95 -35.13 1.06
CA SER A 367 -38.90 -36.14 1.58
C SER A 367 -38.47 -37.62 1.47
N LYS A 368 -38.94 -38.58 2.30
CA LYS A 368 -39.86 -38.56 3.45
C LYS A 368 -39.34 -39.44 4.60
N LYS A 369 -39.21 -38.89 5.82
CA LYS A 369 -39.55 -39.56 7.11
C LYS A 369 -39.38 -38.58 8.27
N TYR A 370 -40.39 -38.50 9.13
CA TYR A 370 -40.37 -37.66 10.33
C TYR A 370 -39.90 -38.49 11.54
N LEU A 371 -39.10 -37.88 12.42
CA LEU A 371 -38.93 -38.30 13.81
C LEU A 371 -39.34 -37.12 14.72
N PRO A 372 -40.19 -37.33 15.74
CA PRO A 372 -40.73 -36.24 16.54
C PRO A 372 -39.75 -35.79 17.65
N MET A 373 -39.59 -34.48 17.80
CA MET A 373 -38.98 -33.86 18.98
C MET A 373 -40.04 -33.64 20.09
N PRO A 374 -39.66 -33.59 21.38
CA PRO A 374 -40.59 -33.74 22.50
C PRO A 374 -41.54 -32.56 22.79
N TYR A 375 -41.59 -31.53 21.95
CA TYR A 375 -42.41 -30.33 22.16
C TYR A 375 -43.56 -30.26 21.16
N LYS A 376 -44.80 -30.31 21.66
CA LYS A 376 -46.01 -30.13 20.84
C LYS A 376 -46.28 -28.65 20.61
N ILE A 377 -46.23 -28.20 19.36
CA ILE A 377 -46.91 -26.99 18.91
C ILE A 377 -48.12 -27.41 18.08
N LYS A 378 -49.33 -27.11 18.56
CA LYS A 378 -50.57 -27.23 17.77
C LYS A 378 -50.59 -26.10 16.74
N LYS A 379 -51.24 -26.32 15.59
CA LYS A 379 -51.71 -25.20 14.75
C LYS A 379 -52.64 -24.32 15.61
N ALA A 380 -52.32 -23.04 15.73
CA ALA A 380 -53.17 -22.07 16.42
C ALA A 380 -54.04 -21.34 15.39
N HIS A 381 -55.36 -21.48 15.52
CA HIS A 381 -56.27 -20.39 15.14
C HIS A 381 -56.50 -19.55 16.39
N HIS A 382 -56.33 -18.23 16.26
CA HIS A 382 -56.52 -17.19 17.28
C HIS A 382 -55.58 -17.17 18.51
N HIS A 383 -55.02 -15.97 18.72
CA HIS A 383 -54.73 -15.25 19.97
C HIS A 383 -53.87 -15.84 21.11
N GLU A 384 -53.36 -14.87 21.89
CA GLU A 384 -52.65 -14.94 23.18
C GLU A 384 -51.18 -15.39 23.19
N SER A 385 -50.47 -14.87 24.20
CA SER A 385 -49.02 -14.86 24.36
C SER A 385 -48.59 -15.66 25.60
N ALA A 386 -47.38 -16.24 25.58
CA ALA A 386 -46.80 -16.88 26.75
C ALA A 386 -45.26 -16.84 26.75
N GLU A 387 -44.67 -16.50 27.90
CA GLU A 387 -43.25 -16.64 28.21
C GLU A 387 -43.00 -17.97 28.96
N ILE A 388 -41.82 -18.60 28.79
CA ILE A 388 -41.28 -19.60 29.72
C ILE A 388 -39.76 -19.41 29.87
N THR A 389 -39.27 -19.58 31.11
CA THR A 389 -37.93 -19.24 31.62
C THR A 389 -36.91 -20.41 31.61
N PRO A 390 -35.60 -20.15 31.79
CA PRO A 390 -34.53 -21.17 31.70
C PRO A 390 -34.19 -21.85 33.04
N ALA A 391 -33.44 -22.97 32.99
CA ALA A 391 -33.00 -23.73 34.17
C ALA A 391 -31.51 -24.19 34.11
N HIS A 392 -30.62 -23.33 34.64
CA HIS A 392 -29.48 -23.61 35.53
C HIS A 392 -28.43 -24.75 35.27
N PRO A 393 -27.27 -24.81 35.99
CA PRO A 393 -25.98 -25.09 35.33
C PRO A 393 -25.22 -26.33 35.84
N GLY A 394 -24.27 -26.84 35.03
CA GLY A 394 -23.42 -27.99 35.40
C GLY A 394 -22.19 -28.22 34.50
N TRP A 395 -21.08 -27.57 34.86
CA TRP A 395 -19.66 -27.80 34.49
C TRP A 395 -19.23 -28.97 33.57
N THR A 396 -18.55 -28.59 32.49
CA THR A 396 -17.31 -29.18 31.91
C THR A 396 -17.20 -30.70 31.61
N SER A 397 -17.10 -31.04 30.33
CA SER A 397 -16.02 -31.92 29.84
C SER A 397 -15.67 -31.67 28.35
N PHE A 398 -14.42 -31.93 28.00
CA PHE A 398 -13.81 -32.16 26.67
C PHE A 398 -14.63 -31.83 25.40
N ARG A 399 -14.15 -30.92 24.53
CA ARG A 399 -13.28 -31.27 23.37
C ARG A 399 -13.58 -32.67 22.78
N HIS A 400 -14.22 -32.70 21.60
CA HIS A 400 -14.64 -33.86 20.79
C HIS A 400 -16.13 -34.27 20.86
N ARG A 401 -16.94 -33.55 20.06
CA ARG A 401 -17.43 -34.16 18.81
C ARG A 401 -17.75 -33.09 17.76
N TYR A 402 -17.53 -33.42 16.49
CA TYR A 402 -17.70 -32.50 15.35
C TYR A 402 -19.18 -32.27 15.01
N MET A 403 -19.44 -31.21 14.23
CA MET A 403 -20.78 -30.82 13.78
C MET A 403 -21.50 -31.94 13.03
N THR A 404 -22.82 -31.97 13.19
CA THR A 404 -23.77 -32.28 12.10
C THR A 404 -25.05 -31.50 12.41
N CYS A 405 -25.09 -30.23 12.04
CA CYS A 405 -26.18 -29.31 12.42
C CYS A 405 -26.85 -28.70 11.18
N ARG A 406 -27.51 -29.56 10.39
CA ARG A 406 -28.32 -29.15 9.24
C ARG A 406 -29.57 -28.37 9.70
N ALA A 407 -29.41 -27.07 9.88
CA ALA A 407 -30.49 -26.14 10.21
C ALA A 407 -30.77 -25.21 9.02
N HIS A 408 -31.89 -25.42 8.33
CA HIS A 408 -32.44 -24.50 7.31
C HIS A 408 -33.96 -24.79 7.19
N TRP A 409 -34.84 -24.24 8.04
CA TRP A 409 -35.34 -22.85 8.19
C TRP A 409 -36.52 -22.48 7.26
N GLY A 410 -37.45 -21.65 7.75
CA GLY A 410 -38.75 -21.40 7.13
C GLY A 410 -39.56 -20.22 7.69
N LEU A 411 -39.13 -18.98 7.36
CA LEU A 411 -39.98 -17.74 7.05
C LEU A 411 -41.30 -17.15 4.40
N SER A 412 -42.64 -17.07 4.08
CA SER A 412 -43.33 -15.78 3.81
C SER A 412 -44.30 -15.47 4.98
N VAL A 413 -44.31 -14.29 5.62
CA VAL A 413 -44.46 -13.00 4.92
C VAL A 413 -45.90 -12.46 4.99
N ASP A 414 -46.63 -12.76 6.07
CA ASP A 414 -47.63 -11.90 6.73
C ASP A 414 -47.73 -12.30 8.22
#